data_AF-N1R8L5-F1
#
_entry.id   AF-N1R8L5-F1
#
_cell.length_a   1.000
_cell.length_b   1.000
_cell.length_c   1.000
_cell.angle_alpha   90.00
_cell.angle_beta   90.00
_cell.angle_gamma   90.00
#
_symmetry.space_group_name_H-M   'P 1'
#
loop_
_entity.id
_entity.type
_entity.pdbx_description
1 polymer ?
#
loop_
_entity_poly.entity_id
_entity_poly.type
_entity_poly.pdbx_seq_one_letter_code
_entity_poly.pdbx_strand_id
1 'polypeptide(L)'
;MHDRTPHAEATARYPHQSHTSGPLVDVSCPEGGPGQHGNTYVQGFGNLADPLAIDEFLRIQEGRVNQFLQVSDRRAEAQRSALQQAADRLSNIANNIGAIYLHLKLEHEAIKKQLQEANAKVDEAVKARDELRRLADGVNWTGSAKVSDQEIRSKWKQLEYNIRSLASVLAKCPTKVPSDKLTRTRLDEVSTAWRKLLVVDDYKNFLIGAYIWTIVESVFTTGRIFCSGGHNIDLKAMRAAFLALFGHFFGRDQHAFRREARSEVDRLKLFCNITADKSGTDLHQEMKAILEAALDLDEMLMSSKAIFLVRWPQDGQSKTLQRFDANQMESLAHTNELSSKTIVRFFISPMLIKIGNADGCNYDSEMTLCKATVACE
;
A
#
# COMPACT_ATOMS: atom_id res chain seq x y z
N MET A 1 12.95 9.43 44.31
CA MET A 1 13.89 8.77 43.39
C MET A 1 13.22 8.75 42.03
N HIS A 2 13.37 9.83 41.27
CA HIS A 2 14.31 9.92 40.14
C HIS A 2 13.94 8.92 39.04
N ASP A 3 13.18 9.40 38.05
CA ASP A 3 13.80 9.46 36.74
C ASP A 3 13.27 10.65 35.92
N ARG A 4 14.23 11.46 35.49
CA ARG A 4 14.14 12.62 34.60
C ARG A 4 14.93 12.22 33.37
N THR A 5 14.41 12.47 32.18
CA THR A 5 15.27 12.67 31.00
C THR A 5 14.49 13.42 29.90
N PRO A 6 15.19 14.17 29.02
CA PRO A 6 14.91 15.59 28.84
C PRO A 6 14.58 15.95 27.39
N HIS A 7 13.99 17.13 27.20
CA HIS A 7 13.93 17.79 25.89
C HIS A 7 15.34 18.15 25.42
N ALA A 8 15.72 17.65 24.25
CA ALA A 8 16.92 18.04 23.54
C ALA A 8 16.63 19.26 22.66
N GLU A 9 17.23 20.40 23.04
CA GLU A 9 17.43 21.58 22.21
C GLU A 9 18.41 21.27 21.08
N ALA A 10 18.04 21.58 19.84
CA ALA A 10 18.95 21.58 18.70
C ALA A 10 19.25 23.02 18.28
N THR A 11 20.32 23.56 18.86
CA THR A 11 20.96 24.82 18.50
C THR A 11 21.89 24.57 17.31
N ALA A 12 21.59 25.14 16.14
CA ALA A 12 22.54 25.20 15.03
C ALA A 12 23.06 26.63 14.86
N ARG A 13 24.37 26.79 15.06
CA ARG A 13 25.15 28.02 14.86
C ARG A 13 25.51 28.19 13.37
N TYR A 14 25.39 29.46 12.94
CA TYR A 14 25.98 30.23 11.83
C TYR A 14 27.05 29.60 10.89
N PRO A 15 27.17 30.13 9.66
CA PRO A 15 28.22 31.14 9.47
C PRO A 15 27.80 32.39 8.67
N HIS A 16 28.37 33.51 9.13
CA HIS A 16 28.65 34.72 8.38
C HIS A 16 29.38 34.42 7.06
N GLN A 17 28.96 35.09 5.98
CA GLN A 17 29.75 35.51 4.82
C GLN A 17 28.74 36.24 3.89
N SER A 18 29.02 37.35 3.23
CA SER A 18 30.23 38.12 3.04
C SER A 18 29.79 39.38 2.30
N HIS A 19 29.94 40.55 2.92
CA HIS A 19 29.86 41.82 2.22
C HIS A 19 31.20 42.05 1.51
N THR A 20 31.25 41.84 0.21
CA THR A 20 32.27 42.39 -0.69
C THR A 20 31.88 43.84 -0.96
N SER A 21 32.63 44.82 -0.43
CA SER A 21 33.73 45.54 -1.10
C SER A 21 33.24 46.29 -2.35
N GLY A 22 33.30 47.61 -2.49
CA GLY A 22 33.95 48.73 -1.80
C GLY A 22 33.69 49.99 -2.67
N PRO A 23 34.58 50.99 -2.70
CA PRO A 23 35.25 51.69 -1.61
C PRO A 23 34.59 53.06 -1.32
N LEU A 24 34.73 53.53 -0.09
CA LEU A 24 34.60 54.95 0.24
C LEU A 24 35.65 55.72 -0.58
N VAL A 25 35.18 56.60 -1.46
CA VAL A 25 36.04 57.62 -2.05
C VAL A 25 36.27 58.69 -0.98
N ASP A 26 37.44 58.57 -0.39
CA ASP A 26 38.24 59.62 0.21
C ASP A 26 38.29 60.85 -0.71
N VAL A 27 37.84 62.01 -0.20
CA VAL A 27 38.15 63.32 -0.80
C VAL A 27 39.04 64.07 0.18
N SER A 28 40.20 63.48 0.44
CA SER A 28 41.39 64.21 0.85
C SER A 28 41.67 65.32 -0.18
N CYS A 29 41.87 66.53 0.34
CA CYS A 29 42.49 67.64 -0.37
C CYS A 29 43.77 67.19 -1.11
N PRO A 30 44.10 67.78 -2.27
CA PRO A 30 45.48 67.98 -2.63
C PRO A 30 45.95 69.29 -2.00
N GLU A 31 46.63 69.19 -0.85
CA GLU A 31 47.77 70.06 -0.57
C GLU A 31 48.95 69.64 -1.44
N GLY A 32 49.72 70.62 -1.91
CA GLY A 32 50.98 70.44 -2.63
C GLY A 32 50.99 71.29 -3.90
N GLY A 33 51.80 72.33 -4.05
CA GLY A 33 52.97 72.76 -3.30
C GLY A 33 53.62 73.92 -4.05
N PRO A 34 54.69 74.51 -3.50
CA PRO A 34 54.97 75.93 -3.58
C PRO A 34 55.74 76.33 -4.84
N GLY A 35 55.24 77.33 -5.56
CA GLY A 35 55.94 77.99 -6.66
C GLY A 35 56.37 79.40 -6.24
N GLN A 36 57.52 79.50 -5.56
CA GLN A 36 58.27 80.75 -5.48
C GLN A 36 58.91 81.04 -6.84
N HIS A 37 58.61 82.20 -7.43
CA HIS A 37 59.45 83.03 -8.32
C HIS A 37 58.55 84.18 -8.80
N GLY A 38 58.89 85.46 -8.75
CA GLY A 38 60.09 86.17 -8.35
C GLY A 38 59.76 87.66 -8.54
N ASN A 39 60.27 88.50 -7.66
CA ASN A 39 60.10 89.96 -7.69
C ASN A 39 60.35 90.56 -9.08
N THR A 40 59.52 91.53 -9.47
CA THR A 40 60.05 92.74 -10.11
C THR A 40 59.38 93.94 -9.47
N TYR A 41 60.06 94.50 -8.47
CA TYR A 41 59.89 95.89 -8.11
C TYR A 41 60.16 96.73 -9.37
N VAL A 42 59.14 97.37 -9.92
CA VAL A 42 59.35 98.56 -10.74
C VAL A 42 58.98 99.75 -9.86
N GLN A 43 60.00 100.24 -9.19
CA GLN A 43 60.03 101.54 -8.55
C GLN A 43 60.23 102.56 -9.68
N GLY A 44 59.19 103.34 -10.00
CA GLY A 44 59.25 104.27 -11.13
C GLY A 44 57.99 105.11 -11.28
N PHE A 45 57.99 106.25 -10.59
CA PHE A 45 57.26 107.48 -10.86
C PHE A 45 56.42 107.56 -12.16
N GLY A 46 55.18 108.03 -11.99
CA GLY A 46 54.60 109.00 -12.93
C GLY A 46 53.38 108.55 -13.74
N ASN A 47 52.23 109.11 -13.37
CA ASN A 47 51.20 109.68 -14.24
C ASN A 47 50.57 108.86 -15.40
N LEU A 48 49.23 108.79 -15.32
CA LEU A 48 48.21 108.47 -16.33
C LEU A 48 48.06 107.00 -16.78
N ALA A 49 46.91 106.40 -16.46
CA ALA A 49 46.46 105.09 -16.93
C ALA A 49 45.95 105.15 -18.40
N ASP A 50 46.35 104.16 -19.20
CA ASP A 50 45.93 103.93 -20.59
C ASP A 50 44.60 103.15 -20.65
N PRO A 51 43.52 103.71 -21.22
CA PRO A 51 42.20 103.09 -21.26
C PRO A 51 42.12 101.75 -22.01
N LEU A 52 43.00 101.49 -22.98
CA LEU A 52 42.90 100.30 -23.86
C LEU A 52 43.28 98.98 -23.16
N ALA A 53 44.21 99.02 -22.20
CA ALA A 53 44.64 97.83 -21.45
C ALA A 53 43.60 97.38 -20.40
N ILE A 54 42.78 98.32 -19.90
CA ILE A 54 41.70 98.05 -18.94
C ILE A 54 40.53 97.33 -19.64
N ASP A 55 40.20 97.73 -20.87
CA ASP A 55 39.10 97.14 -21.64
C ASP A 55 39.37 95.68 -22.05
N GLU A 56 40.60 95.37 -22.47
CA GLU A 56 41.06 94.00 -22.77
C GLU A 56 40.96 93.08 -21.54
N PHE A 57 41.37 93.58 -20.37
CA PHE A 57 41.28 92.83 -19.11
C PHE A 57 39.83 92.53 -18.72
N LEU A 58 38.94 93.53 -18.81
CA LEU A 58 37.51 93.37 -18.51
C LEU A 58 36.87 92.35 -19.44
N ARG A 59 37.17 92.39 -20.75
CA ARG A 59 36.68 91.42 -21.73
C ARG A 59 37.10 89.98 -21.41
N ILE A 60 38.35 89.78 -20.97
CA ILE A 60 38.85 88.45 -20.57
C ILE A 60 38.14 87.97 -19.30
N GLN A 61 37.92 88.83 -18.31
CA GLN A 61 37.19 88.44 -17.09
C GLN A 61 35.72 88.14 -17.39
N GLU A 62 35.06 88.94 -18.24
CA GLU A 62 33.70 88.70 -18.68
C GLU A 62 33.56 87.37 -19.43
N GLY A 63 34.52 87.05 -20.31
CA GLY A 63 34.59 85.74 -20.98
C GLY A 63 34.72 84.57 -20.00
N ARG A 64 35.55 84.70 -18.95
CA ARG A 64 35.71 83.66 -17.91
C ARG A 64 34.46 83.49 -17.06
N VAL A 65 33.81 84.60 -16.68
CA VAL A 65 32.55 84.57 -15.93
C VAL A 65 31.46 83.89 -16.76
N ASN A 66 31.32 84.27 -18.03
CA ASN A 66 30.33 83.66 -18.93
C ASN A 66 30.60 82.16 -19.16
N GLN A 67 31.86 81.76 -19.29
CA GLN A 67 32.22 80.34 -19.40
C GLN A 67 31.91 79.57 -18.11
N PHE A 68 32.22 80.14 -16.95
CA PHE A 68 31.90 79.53 -15.65
C PHE A 68 30.39 79.36 -15.47
N LEU A 69 29.60 80.39 -15.80
CA LEU A 69 28.14 80.34 -15.75
C LEU A 69 27.58 79.24 -16.67
N GLN A 70 28.04 79.17 -17.93
CA GLN A 70 27.60 78.11 -18.86
C GLN A 70 27.94 76.69 -18.39
N VAL A 71 29.15 76.49 -17.84
CA VAL A 71 29.55 75.18 -17.31
C VAL A 71 28.76 74.82 -16.06
N SER A 72 28.55 75.79 -15.17
CA SER A 72 27.74 75.64 -13.95
C SER A 72 26.29 75.29 -14.30
N ASP A 73 25.68 76.00 -15.25
CA ASP A 73 24.32 75.76 -15.69
C ASP A 73 24.16 74.39 -16.34
N ARG A 74 25.06 74.01 -17.26
CA ARG A 74 25.05 72.66 -17.88
C ARG A 74 25.22 71.56 -16.84
N ARG A 75 26.07 71.78 -15.84
CA ARG A 75 26.27 70.82 -14.74
C ARG A 75 25.04 70.72 -13.85
N ALA A 76 24.40 71.85 -13.52
CA ALA A 76 23.17 71.89 -12.75
C ALA A 76 22.01 71.21 -13.50
N GLU A 77 21.89 71.44 -14.81
CA GLU A 77 20.87 70.81 -15.67
C GLU A 77 21.08 69.29 -15.75
N ALA A 78 22.32 68.84 -15.94
CA ALA A 78 22.67 67.42 -15.97
C ALA A 78 22.39 66.74 -14.61
N GLN A 79 22.71 67.40 -13.50
CA GLN A 79 22.38 66.91 -12.16
C GLN A 79 20.87 66.83 -11.92
N ARG A 80 20.10 67.84 -12.33
CA ARG A 80 18.63 67.81 -12.26
C ARG A 80 18.05 66.66 -13.09
N SER A 81 18.53 66.47 -14.32
CA SER A 81 18.08 65.38 -15.18
C SER A 81 18.41 63.99 -14.59
N ALA A 82 19.59 63.83 -14.00
CA ALA A 82 19.98 62.57 -13.36
C ALA A 82 19.14 62.28 -12.10
N LEU A 83 18.86 63.30 -11.30
CA LEU A 83 17.99 63.18 -10.12
C LEU A 83 16.55 62.84 -10.51
N GLN A 84 16.03 63.45 -11.57
CA GLN A 84 14.69 63.13 -12.08
C GLN A 84 14.62 61.67 -12.54
N GLN A 85 15.61 61.21 -13.31
CA GLN A 85 15.66 59.82 -13.75
C GLN A 85 15.76 58.83 -12.57
N ALA A 86 16.51 59.19 -11.52
CA ALA A 86 16.59 58.37 -10.31
C ALA A 86 15.24 58.33 -9.56
N ALA A 87 14.54 59.46 -9.46
CA ALA A 87 13.22 59.55 -8.84
C ALA A 87 12.19 58.69 -9.60
N ASP A 88 12.18 58.74 -10.93
CA ASP A 88 11.27 57.95 -11.76
C ASP A 88 11.54 56.44 -11.59
N ARG A 89 12.81 56.03 -11.53
CA ARG A 89 13.20 54.64 -11.26
C ARG A 89 12.74 54.17 -9.89
N LEU A 90 12.93 54.99 -8.85
CA LEU A 90 12.49 54.67 -7.49
C LEU A 90 10.97 54.56 -7.41
N SER A 91 10.24 55.44 -8.10
CA SER A 91 8.78 55.37 -8.18
C SER A 91 8.31 54.07 -8.82
N ASN A 92 8.92 53.65 -9.93
CA ASN A 92 8.62 52.38 -10.60
C ASN A 92 8.91 51.17 -9.70
N ILE A 93 10.03 51.17 -8.98
CA ILE A 93 10.38 50.10 -8.03
C ILE A 93 9.35 50.03 -6.90
N ALA A 94 8.97 51.18 -6.32
CA ALA A 94 7.99 51.24 -5.25
C ALA A 94 6.63 50.69 -5.70
N ASN A 95 6.19 51.03 -6.91
CA ASN A 95 4.95 50.52 -7.48
C ASN A 95 5.01 49.00 -7.71
N ASN A 96 6.11 48.49 -8.25
CA ASN A 96 6.31 47.06 -8.46
C ASN A 96 6.32 46.28 -7.14
N ILE A 97 7.01 46.78 -6.11
CA ILE A 97 7.01 46.18 -4.77
C ILE A 97 5.59 46.18 -4.19
N GLY A 98 4.85 47.28 -4.34
CA GLY A 98 3.45 47.37 -3.91
C GLY A 98 2.56 46.33 -4.58
N ALA A 99 2.71 46.12 -5.89
CA ALA A 99 1.96 45.12 -6.64
C ALA A 99 2.30 43.68 -6.20
N ILE A 100 3.60 43.38 -6.01
CA ILE A 100 4.06 42.07 -5.54
C ILE A 100 3.52 41.79 -4.13
N TYR A 101 3.59 42.77 -3.24
CA TYR A 101 3.07 42.63 -1.87
C TYR A 101 1.57 42.32 -1.88
N LEU A 102 0.79 43.03 -2.71
CA LEU A 102 -0.64 42.81 -2.81
C LEU A 102 -0.96 41.41 -3.36
N HIS A 103 -0.22 40.96 -4.38
CA HIS A 103 -0.39 39.63 -4.95
C HIS A 103 -0.08 38.53 -3.93
N LEU A 104 1.07 38.61 -3.26
CA LEU A 104 1.47 37.65 -2.24
C LEU A 104 0.48 37.58 -1.07
N LYS A 105 -0.09 38.72 -0.69
CA LYS A 105 -1.12 38.79 0.35
C LYS A 105 -2.40 38.07 -0.07
N LEU A 106 -2.84 38.23 -1.31
CA LEU A 106 -4.02 37.53 -1.83
C LEU A 106 -3.79 36.02 -1.92
N GLU A 107 -2.61 35.58 -2.38
CA GLU A 107 -2.26 34.16 -2.43
C GLU A 107 -2.19 33.54 -1.04
N HIS A 108 -1.62 34.25 -0.07
CA HIS A 108 -1.56 33.77 1.32
C HIS A 108 -2.96 33.52 1.89
N GLU A 109 -3.90 34.45 1.70
CA GLU A 109 -5.28 34.28 2.16
C GLU A 109 -6.00 33.14 1.42
N ALA A 110 -5.74 32.96 0.12
CA ALA A 110 -6.29 31.84 -0.65
C ALA A 110 -5.79 30.49 -0.13
N ILE A 111 -4.48 30.34 0.09
CA ILE A 111 -3.86 29.11 0.61
C ILE A 111 -4.38 28.83 2.02
N LYS A 112 -4.47 29.85 2.88
CA LYS A 112 -5.00 29.73 4.23
C LYS A 112 -6.44 29.20 4.24
N LYS A 113 -7.28 29.70 3.33
CA LYS A 113 -8.65 29.21 3.16
C LYS A 113 -8.69 27.76 2.69
N GLN A 114 -7.87 27.39 1.70
CA GLN A 114 -7.77 26.00 1.24
C GLN A 114 -7.31 25.04 2.34
N LEU A 115 -6.37 25.45 3.19
CA LEU A 115 -5.90 24.66 4.31
C LEU A 115 -7.02 24.42 5.34
N GLN A 116 -7.83 25.44 5.62
CA GLN A 116 -8.99 25.31 6.51
C GLN A 116 -10.04 24.35 5.94
N GLU A 117 -10.34 24.45 4.65
CA GLU A 117 -11.28 23.54 3.97
C GLU A 117 -10.77 22.09 3.96
N ALA A 118 -9.46 21.88 3.72
CA ALA A 118 -8.84 20.57 3.77
C ALA A 118 -8.90 19.96 5.18
N ASN A 119 -8.60 20.74 6.22
CA ASN A 119 -8.69 20.28 7.60
C ASN A 119 -10.13 19.92 7.98
N ALA A 120 -11.12 20.71 7.57
CA ALA A 120 -12.53 20.40 7.82
C ALA A 120 -12.94 19.06 7.16
N LYS A 121 -12.51 18.81 5.91
CA LYS A 121 -12.74 17.53 5.22
C LYS A 121 -12.06 16.36 5.93
N VAL A 122 -10.85 16.55 6.45
CA VAL A 122 -10.14 15.52 7.21
C VAL A 122 -10.89 15.22 8.52
N ASP A 123 -11.34 16.24 9.25
CA ASP A 123 -12.11 16.06 10.48
C ASP A 123 -13.44 15.35 10.24
N GLU A 124 -14.16 15.69 9.17
CA GLU A 124 -15.37 14.99 8.75
C GLU A 124 -15.09 13.52 8.40
N ALA A 125 -14.02 13.26 7.64
CA ALA A 125 -13.62 11.89 7.29
C ALA A 125 -13.22 11.06 8.52
N VAL A 126 -12.51 11.67 9.48
CA VAL A 126 -12.15 11.02 10.75
C VAL A 126 -13.41 10.70 11.57
N LYS A 127 -14.35 11.65 11.68
CA LYS A 127 -15.63 11.41 12.38
C LYS A 127 -16.46 10.31 11.70
N ALA A 128 -16.56 10.33 10.37
CA ALA A 128 -17.26 9.28 9.62
C ALA A 128 -16.62 7.91 9.82
N ARG A 129 -15.27 7.83 9.81
CA ARG A 129 -14.53 6.60 10.12
C ARG A 129 -14.80 6.12 11.54
N ASP A 130 -14.77 7.03 12.52
CA ASP A 130 -14.96 6.67 13.92
C ASP A 130 -16.40 6.24 14.20
N GLU A 131 -17.38 6.83 13.51
CA GLU A 131 -18.79 6.39 13.57
C GLU A 131 -18.96 5.01 12.91
N LEU A 132 -18.33 4.75 11.76
CA LEU A 132 -18.31 3.41 11.15
C LEU A 132 -17.63 2.38 12.08
N ARG A 133 -16.54 2.75 12.74
CA ARG A 133 -15.87 1.91 13.74
C ARG A 133 -16.80 1.65 14.94
N ARG A 134 -17.46 2.68 15.46
CA ARG A 134 -18.43 2.55 16.56
C ARG A 134 -19.62 1.66 16.18
N LEU A 135 -20.14 1.78 14.96
CA LEU A 135 -21.20 0.92 14.42
C LEU A 135 -20.70 -0.52 14.22
N ALA A 136 -19.45 -0.71 13.79
CA ALA A 136 -18.84 -2.02 13.64
C ALA A 136 -18.53 -2.69 15.00
N ASP A 137 -18.13 -1.92 16.01
CA ASP A 137 -17.73 -2.41 17.33
C ASP A 137 -18.93 -2.57 18.29
N GLY A 138 -19.93 -1.68 18.18
CA GLY A 138 -21.08 -1.57 19.11
C GLY A 138 -22.26 -2.46 18.76
N VAL A 139 -22.29 -3.03 17.56
CA VAL A 139 -23.34 -3.96 17.17
C VAL A 139 -22.69 -5.31 16.93
N ASN A 140 -23.20 -6.29 17.65
CA ASN A 140 -22.96 -7.71 17.39
C ASN A 140 -23.61 -8.11 16.05
N TRP A 141 -23.22 -7.47 14.94
CA TRP A 141 -23.88 -7.56 13.62
C TRP A 141 -23.86 -8.96 13.01
N THR A 142 -23.12 -9.88 13.62
CA THR A 142 -22.66 -11.08 12.94
C THR A 142 -23.14 -12.37 13.58
N GLY A 143 -23.62 -12.34 14.83
CA GLY A 143 -23.56 -13.57 15.63
C GLY A 143 -22.14 -14.21 15.57
N SER A 144 -21.10 -13.41 15.30
CA SER A 144 -19.73 -13.89 15.11
C SER A 144 -19.25 -14.35 16.46
N ALA A 145 -19.31 -15.66 16.65
CA ALA A 145 -18.74 -16.28 17.82
C ALA A 145 -17.22 -16.12 17.74
N LYS A 146 -16.61 -15.81 18.88
CA LYS A 146 -15.17 -15.99 19.06
C LYS A 146 -14.91 -17.50 19.09
N VAL A 147 -14.82 -18.10 17.91
CA VAL A 147 -14.48 -19.52 17.75
C VAL A 147 -12.98 -19.66 17.94
N SER A 148 -12.58 -20.60 18.79
CA SER A 148 -11.16 -20.86 19.02
C SER A 148 -10.53 -21.60 17.85
N ASP A 149 -9.26 -21.30 17.58
CA ASP A 149 -8.46 -22.05 16.61
C ASP A 149 -8.43 -23.56 16.90
N GLN A 150 -8.48 -23.93 18.18
CA GLN A 150 -8.49 -25.31 18.61
C GLN A 150 -9.78 -26.03 18.22
N GLU A 151 -10.93 -25.37 18.33
CA GLU A 151 -12.23 -25.92 17.95
C GLU A 151 -12.31 -26.15 16.43
N ILE A 152 -11.87 -25.16 15.65
CA ILE A 152 -11.79 -25.27 14.18
C ILE A 152 -10.85 -26.42 13.79
N ARG A 153 -9.65 -26.48 14.39
CA ARG A 153 -8.70 -27.58 14.16
C ARG A 153 -9.30 -28.94 14.52
N SER A 154 -10.06 -29.03 15.60
CA SER A 154 -10.68 -30.27 16.03
C SER A 154 -11.75 -30.73 15.04
N LYS A 155 -12.61 -29.83 14.55
CA LYS A 155 -13.62 -30.16 13.52
C LYS A 155 -12.98 -30.51 12.18
N TRP A 156 -11.93 -29.79 11.77
CA TRP A 156 -11.17 -30.12 10.57
C TRP A 156 -10.56 -31.53 10.65
N LYS A 157 -9.92 -31.87 11.76
CA LYS A 157 -9.37 -33.22 11.99
C LYS A 157 -10.45 -34.30 12.03
N GLN A 158 -11.62 -34.01 12.58
CA GLN A 158 -12.75 -34.94 12.56
C GLN A 158 -13.25 -35.19 11.13
N LEU A 159 -13.34 -34.14 10.32
CA LEU A 159 -13.71 -34.24 8.91
C LEU A 159 -12.68 -35.08 8.14
N GLU A 160 -11.39 -34.83 8.34
CA GLU A 160 -10.30 -35.61 7.75
C GLU A 160 -10.35 -37.08 8.16
N TYR A 161 -10.61 -37.36 9.44
CA TYR A 161 -10.79 -38.73 9.94
C TYR A 161 -11.96 -39.43 9.24
N ASN A 162 -13.12 -38.77 9.14
CA ASN A 162 -14.31 -39.35 8.52
C ASN A 162 -14.06 -39.68 7.04
N ILE A 163 -13.43 -38.76 6.30
CA ILE A 163 -13.06 -38.98 4.90
C ILE A 163 -12.09 -40.15 4.76
N ARG A 164 -11.05 -40.21 5.59
CA ARG A 164 -10.07 -41.31 5.56
C ARG A 164 -10.70 -42.66 5.93
N SER A 165 -11.64 -42.68 6.86
CA SER A 165 -12.39 -43.89 7.24
C SER A 165 -13.20 -44.42 6.06
N LEU A 166 -14.00 -43.57 5.42
CA LEU A 166 -14.78 -43.93 4.24
C LEU A 166 -13.88 -44.38 3.08
N ALA A 167 -12.80 -43.64 2.79
CA ALA A 167 -11.83 -44.00 1.75
C ALA A 167 -11.21 -45.39 1.99
N SER A 168 -10.91 -45.74 3.25
CA SER A 168 -10.34 -47.03 3.62
C SER A 168 -11.31 -48.19 3.42
N VAL A 169 -12.62 -47.96 3.60
CA VAL A 169 -13.67 -48.95 3.27
C VAL A 169 -13.77 -49.12 1.76
N LEU A 170 -13.81 -48.02 1.02
CA LEU A 170 -13.93 -48.00 -0.45
C LEU A 170 -12.71 -48.62 -1.15
N ALA A 171 -11.50 -48.42 -0.61
CA ALA A 171 -10.27 -48.97 -1.17
C ALA A 171 -10.25 -50.51 -1.19
N LYS A 172 -11.01 -51.17 -0.31
CA LYS A 172 -11.15 -52.63 -0.28
C LYS A 172 -12.06 -53.16 -1.39
N CYS A 173 -12.87 -52.29 -2.01
CA CYS A 173 -13.74 -52.67 -3.12
C CYS A 173 -12.96 -52.71 -4.45
N PRO A 174 -13.35 -53.58 -5.41
CA PRO A 174 -12.79 -53.54 -6.76
C PRO A 174 -13.07 -52.18 -7.41
N THR A 175 -12.06 -51.48 -7.91
CA THR A 175 -12.26 -50.21 -8.62
C THR A 175 -12.44 -50.45 -10.12
N LYS A 176 -13.35 -49.68 -10.73
CA LYS A 176 -13.51 -49.59 -12.18
C LYS A 176 -12.89 -48.28 -12.65
N VAL A 177 -12.43 -48.26 -13.90
CA VAL A 177 -12.05 -46.99 -14.54
C VAL A 177 -13.31 -46.14 -14.69
N PRO A 178 -13.37 -44.92 -14.13
CA PRO A 178 -14.53 -44.03 -14.26
C PRO A 178 -14.83 -43.74 -15.73
N SER A 179 -16.08 -43.92 -16.14
CA SER A 179 -16.56 -43.58 -17.49
C SER A 179 -17.04 -42.13 -17.59
N ASP A 180 -17.54 -41.57 -16.49
CA ASP A 180 -18.05 -40.21 -16.44
C ASP A 180 -16.93 -39.17 -16.55
N LYS A 181 -17.27 -38.00 -17.07
CA LYS A 181 -16.30 -36.92 -17.30
C LYS A 181 -15.88 -36.26 -15.99
N LEU A 182 -16.83 -36.06 -15.06
CA LEU A 182 -16.61 -35.32 -13.82
C LEU A 182 -15.63 -36.03 -12.89
N THR A 183 -15.83 -37.33 -12.60
CA THR A 183 -14.88 -38.07 -11.75
C THR A 183 -13.49 -38.13 -12.38
N ARG A 184 -13.38 -38.26 -13.71
CA ARG A 184 -12.08 -38.19 -14.40
C ARG A 184 -11.41 -36.83 -14.23
N THR A 185 -12.13 -35.73 -14.43
CA THR A 185 -11.60 -34.37 -14.23
C THR A 185 -11.08 -34.18 -12.80
N ARG A 186 -11.87 -34.55 -11.79
CA ARG A 186 -11.44 -34.45 -10.38
C ARG A 186 -10.22 -35.32 -10.05
N LEU A 187 -10.14 -36.53 -10.61
CA LEU A 187 -8.97 -37.38 -10.43
C LEU A 187 -7.74 -36.84 -11.16
N ASP A 188 -7.89 -36.23 -12.34
CA ASP A 188 -6.82 -35.55 -13.05
C ASP A 188 -6.31 -34.31 -12.28
N GLU A 189 -7.22 -33.58 -11.60
CA GLU A 189 -6.88 -32.48 -10.69
C GLU A 189 -6.06 -32.95 -9.49
N VAL A 190 -6.40 -34.10 -8.90
CA VAL A 190 -5.62 -34.71 -7.80
C VAL A 190 -4.26 -35.21 -8.28
N SER A 191 -4.25 -35.98 -9.37
CA SER A 191 -3.02 -36.52 -9.94
C SER A 191 -3.24 -37.02 -11.36
N THR A 192 -2.49 -36.48 -12.33
CA THR A 192 -2.48 -36.97 -13.71
C THR A 192 -2.06 -38.45 -13.84
N ALA A 193 -1.47 -39.03 -12.79
CA ALA A 193 -1.07 -40.43 -12.73
C ALA A 193 -2.08 -41.36 -12.02
N TRP A 194 -3.31 -40.88 -11.73
CA TRP A 194 -4.31 -41.59 -10.93
C TRP A 194 -4.57 -43.04 -11.37
N ARG A 195 -4.53 -43.33 -12.68
CA ARG A 195 -4.73 -44.69 -13.21
C ARG A 195 -3.70 -45.70 -12.67
N LYS A 196 -2.44 -45.27 -12.52
CA LYS A 196 -1.38 -46.12 -11.97
C LYS A 196 -1.51 -46.25 -10.45
N LEU A 197 -1.90 -45.16 -9.78
CA LEU A 197 -2.09 -45.13 -8.33
C LEU A 197 -3.26 -45.99 -7.86
N LEU A 198 -4.29 -46.20 -8.69
CA LEU A 198 -5.40 -47.12 -8.39
C LEU A 198 -5.01 -48.59 -8.31
N VAL A 199 -3.87 -48.97 -8.89
CA VAL A 199 -3.38 -50.37 -8.91
C VAL A 199 -2.53 -50.67 -7.67
N VAL A 200 -1.97 -49.65 -7.02
CA VAL A 200 -1.14 -49.82 -5.82
C VAL A 200 -2.03 -49.65 -4.59
N ASP A 201 -2.23 -50.72 -3.82
CA ASP A 201 -3.18 -50.77 -2.70
C ASP A 201 -2.99 -49.64 -1.68
N ASP A 202 -1.74 -49.32 -1.32
CA ASP A 202 -1.43 -48.25 -0.36
C ASP A 202 -1.87 -46.88 -0.89
N TYR A 203 -1.63 -46.59 -2.18
CA TYR A 203 -1.99 -45.30 -2.79
C TYR A 203 -3.46 -45.22 -3.17
N LYS A 204 -4.12 -46.35 -3.41
CA LYS A 204 -5.54 -46.41 -3.76
C LYS A 204 -6.41 -45.77 -2.66
N ASN A 205 -6.11 -46.05 -1.40
CA ASN A 205 -6.80 -45.42 -0.25
C ASN A 205 -6.65 -43.90 -0.27
N PHE A 206 -5.40 -43.41 -0.40
CA PHE A 206 -5.12 -41.99 -0.41
C PHE A 206 -5.73 -41.27 -1.62
N LEU A 207 -5.73 -41.89 -2.79
CA LEU A 207 -6.34 -41.33 -3.99
C LEU A 207 -7.86 -41.23 -3.87
N ILE A 208 -8.53 -42.24 -3.30
CA ILE A 208 -9.98 -42.17 -3.02
C ILE A 208 -10.27 -41.08 -1.99
N GLY A 209 -9.46 -40.95 -0.94
CA GLY A 209 -9.57 -39.88 0.05
C GLY A 209 -9.44 -38.49 -0.58
N ALA A 210 -8.45 -38.30 -1.45
CA ALA A 210 -8.25 -37.06 -2.19
C ALA A 210 -9.44 -36.74 -3.11
N TYR A 211 -9.98 -37.75 -3.80
CA TYR A 211 -11.20 -37.59 -4.60
C TYR A 211 -12.38 -37.13 -3.74
N ILE A 212 -12.60 -37.73 -2.57
CA ILE A 212 -13.67 -37.30 -1.65
C ILE A 212 -13.44 -35.86 -1.18
N TRP A 213 -12.19 -35.47 -0.92
CA TRP A 213 -11.85 -34.09 -0.59
C TRP A 213 -12.23 -33.10 -1.70
N THR A 214 -12.10 -33.45 -2.99
CA THR A 214 -12.57 -32.57 -4.09
C THR A 214 -14.09 -32.35 -4.06
N ILE A 215 -14.86 -33.33 -3.58
CA ILE A 215 -16.31 -33.19 -3.37
C ILE A 215 -16.56 -32.26 -2.19
N VAL A 216 -15.91 -32.50 -1.06
CA VAL A 216 -16.06 -31.73 0.17
C VAL A 216 -15.62 -30.27 -0.02
N GLU A 217 -14.56 -30.03 -0.79
CA GLU A 217 -14.10 -28.69 -1.13
C GLU A 217 -15.21 -27.85 -1.76
N SER A 218 -16.08 -28.45 -2.59
CA SER A 218 -17.18 -27.73 -3.24
C SER A 218 -18.11 -27.04 -2.25
N VAL A 219 -18.22 -27.56 -1.01
CA VAL A 219 -18.98 -26.95 0.08
C VAL A 219 -18.36 -25.60 0.48
N PHE A 220 -17.04 -25.54 0.59
CA PHE A 220 -16.28 -24.34 0.97
C PHE A 220 -16.09 -23.37 -0.21
N THR A 221 -16.12 -23.84 -1.46
CA THR A 221 -15.94 -22.99 -2.66
C THR A 221 -17.24 -22.47 -3.25
N THR A 222 -18.40 -23.04 -2.92
CA THR A 222 -19.69 -22.48 -3.36
C THR A 222 -19.89 -21.06 -2.82
N GLY A 223 -19.24 -20.70 -1.71
CA GLY A 223 -19.12 -19.32 -1.23
C GLY A 223 -18.16 -18.41 -2.02
N ARG A 224 -17.21 -18.98 -2.80
CA ARG A 224 -16.19 -18.21 -3.57
C ARG A 224 -16.67 -17.64 -4.89
N ILE A 225 -17.76 -18.15 -5.48
CA ILE A 225 -18.24 -17.71 -6.81
C ILE A 225 -18.55 -16.20 -6.83
N PHE A 226 -18.77 -15.57 -5.67
CA PHE A 226 -19.01 -14.13 -5.55
C PHE A 226 -17.74 -13.26 -5.42
N CYS A 227 -16.56 -13.84 -5.18
CA CYS A 227 -15.33 -13.08 -4.86
C CYS A 227 -14.33 -12.94 -6.02
N SER A 228 -14.64 -13.46 -7.21
CA SER A 228 -13.75 -13.37 -8.38
C SER A 228 -13.94 -12.10 -9.22
N GLY A 229 -14.66 -11.10 -8.70
CA GLY A 229 -14.62 -9.73 -9.20
C GLY A 229 -13.28 -9.11 -8.82
N GLY A 230 -12.23 -9.48 -9.56
CA GLY A 230 -10.89 -8.96 -9.36
C GLY A 230 -10.94 -7.45 -9.33
N HIS A 231 -10.47 -6.86 -8.24
CA HIS A 231 -9.79 -5.58 -8.02
C HIS A 231 -9.54 -5.52 -6.49
N ASN A 232 -8.48 -4.84 -6.06
CA ASN A 232 -8.10 -4.61 -4.65
C ASN A 232 -9.24 -3.92 -3.88
N ILE A 233 -10.26 -4.68 -3.49
CA ILE A 233 -11.32 -4.24 -2.59
C ILE A 233 -10.87 -4.64 -1.19
N ASP A 234 -10.90 -3.67 -0.26
CA ASP A 234 -10.66 -3.88 1.16
C ASP A 234 -11.40 -5.15 1.62
N LEU A 235 -10.66 -6.15 2.11
CA LEU A 235 -11.19 -7.43 2.57
C LEU A 235 -12.31 -7.24 3.62
N LYS A 236 -12.30 -6.11 4.35
CA LYS A 236 -13.38 -5.72 5.25
C LYS A 236 -14.65 -5.29 4.52
N ALA A 237 -14.54 -4.55 3.41
CA ALA A 237 -15.66 -4.18 2.56
C ALA A 237 -16.24 -5.39 1.82
N MET A 238 -15.38 -6.32 1.39
CA MET A 238 -15.81 -7.61 0.84
C MET A 238 -16.59 -8.41 1.89
N ARG A 239 -16.11 -8.47 3.14
CA ARG A 239 -16.82 -9.12 4.25
C ARG A 239 -18.15 -8.43 4.59
N ALA A 240 -18.20 -7.11 4.58
CA ALA A 240 -19.44 -6.36 4.84
C ALA A 240 -20.50 -6.56 3.75
N ALA A 241 -20.09 -6.52 2.46
CA ALA A 241 -20.97 -6.83 1.33
C ALA A 241 -21.45 -8.29 1.37
N PHE A 242 -20.56 -9.20 1.75
CA PHE A 242 -20.86 -10.61 1.92
C PHE A 242 -21.87 -10.85 3.05
N LEU A 243 -21.71 -10.21 4.20
CA LEU A 243 -22.64 -10.31 5.34
C LEU A 243 -24.01 -9.67 5.06
N ALA A 244 -24.05 -8.56 4.31
CA ALA A 244 -25.30 -7.91 3.90
C ALA A 244 -26.14 -8.76 2.93
N LEU A 245 -25.49 -9.57 2.07
CA LEU A 245 -26.17 -10.56 1.23
C LEU A 245 -26.63 -11.79 2.04
N PHE A 246 -25.88 -12.14 3.09
CA PHE A 246 -26.06 -13.36 3.89
C PHE A 246 -27.33 -13.39 4.74
N GLY A 247 -27.80 -12.24 5.23
CA GLY A 247 -29.07 -12.15 5.99
C GLY A 247 -30.30 -12.60 5.18
N HIS A 248 -30.21 -12.63 3.85
CA HIS A 248 -31.29 -13.02 2.95
C HIS A 248 -31.11 -14.45 2.36
N PHE A 249 -29.94 -15.06 2.52
CA PHE A 249 -29.52 -16.26 1.75
C PHE A 249 -29.38 -17.56 2.57
N PHE A 250 -29.41 -17.50 3.91
CA PHE A 250 -29.17 -18.67 4.76
C PHE A 250 -30.27 -19.75 4.75
N GLY A 251 -31.25 -19.64 3.85
CA GLY A 251 -32.01 -20.80 3.37
C GLY A 251 -31.17 -21.63 2.39
N ARG A 252 -30.05 -22.21 2.81
CA ARG A 252 -29.40 -23.27 1.99
C ARG A 252 -30.44 -24.38 1.82
N ASP A 253 -30.84 -24.67 0.58
CA ASP A 253 -31.82 -25.71 0.29
C ASP A 253 -31.26 -27.07 0.75
N GLN A 254 -31.66 -27.49 1.96
CA GLN A 254 -31.25 -28.76 2.54
C GLN A 254 -31.63 -29.93 1.62
N HIS A 255 -32.65 -29.78 0.77
CA HIS A 255 -33.00 -30.77 -0.23
C HIS A 255 -32.02 -30.78 -1.39
N ALA A 256 -31.54 -29.63 -1.89
CA ALA A 256 -30.47 -29.57 -2.91
C ALA A 256 -29.21 -30.27 -2.43
N PHE A 257 -28.82 -30.01 -1.19
CA PHE A 257 -27.65 -30.63 -0.59
C PHE A 257 -27.79 -32.17 -0.47
N ARG A 258 -28.94 -32.66 0.00
CA ARG A 258 -29.22 -34.11 0.04
C ARG A 258 -29.23 -34.74 -1.36
N ARG A 259 -29.71 -34.02 -2.39
CA ARG A 259 -29.66 -34.46 -3.79
C ARG A 259 -28.21 -34.58 -4.26
N GLU A 260 -27.35 -33.61 -3.95
CA GLU A 260 -25.94 -33.64 -4.32
C GLU A 260 -25.19 -34.79 -3.63
N ALA A 261 -25.37 -34.95 -2.31
CA ALA A 261 -24.80 -36.05 -1.55
C ALA A 261 -25.17 -37.42 -2.16
N ARG A 262 -26.44 -37.59 -2.56
CA ARG A 262 -26.91 -38.80 -3.24
C ARG A 262 -26.24 -38.99 -4.61
N SER A 263 -26.14 -37.94 -5.41
CA SER A 263 -25.50 -37.99 -6.73
C SER A 263 -24.02 -38.39 -6.63
N GLU A 264 -23.30 -37.88 -5.64
CA GLU A 264 -21.91 -38.22 -5.38
C GLU A 264 -21.74 -39.66 -4.87
N VAL A 265 -22.66 -40.13 -4.02
CA VAL A 265 -22.69 -41.54 -3.59
C VAL A 265 -22.89 -42.47 -4.78
N ASP A 266 -23.80 -42.13 -5.70
CA ASP A 266 -24.05 -42.94 -6.89
C ASP A 266 -22.82 -42.96 -7.83
N ARG A 267 -22.10 -41.84 -7.97
CA ARG A 267 -20.80 -41.79 -8.67
C ARG A 267 -19.76 -42.68 -7.99
N LEU A 268 -19.64 -42.62 -6.67
CA LEU A 268 -18.71 -43.45 -5.89
C LEU A 268 -19.04 -44.95 -6.00
N LYS A 269 -20.32 -45.33 -5.99
CA LYS A 269 -20.74 -46.73 -6.18
C LYS A 269 -20.32 -47.27 -7.54
N LEU A 270 -20.48 -46.48 -8.60
CA LEU A 270 -20.05 -46.84 -9.95
C LEU A 270 -18.52 -46.97 -10.03
N PHE A 271 -17.80 -46.01 -9.44
CA PHE A 271 -16.34 -45.99 -9.44
C PHE A 271 -15.73 -47.15 -8.63
N CYS A 272 -16.19 -47.36 -7.40
CA CYS A 272 -15.67 -48.39 -6.50
C CYS A 272 -16.40 -49.75 -6.65
N ASN A 273 -17.15 -49.94 -7.75
CA ASN A 273 -17.94 -51.15 -8.05
C ASN A 273 -18.67 -51.75 -6.84
N ILE A 274 -19.28 -50.88 -6.04
CA ILE A 274 -19.87 -51.27 -4.77
C ILE A 274 -21.22 -51.92 -5.06
N THR A 275 -21.32 -53.23 -4.86
CA THR A 275 -22.62 -53.90 -4.80
C THR A 275 -23.27 -53.58 -3.45
N ALA A 276 -24.55 -53.22 -3.45
CA ALA A 276 -25.29 -52.75 -2.27
C ALA A 276 -25.20 -53.65 -1.02
N ASP A 277 -24.84 -54.93 -1.18
CA ASP A 277 -24.73 -55.93 -0.09
C ASP A 277 -23.33 -56.11 0.55
N LYS A 278 -22.25 -55.54 -0.01
CA LYS A 278 -20.88 -55.95 0.39
C LYS A 278 -20.16 -55.07 1.40
N SER A 279 -20.52 -53.80 1.57
CA SER A 279 -19.73 -52.88 2.39
C SER A 279 -20.00 -52.96 3.89
N GLY A 280 -21.13 -53.55 4.34
CA GLY A 280 -21.56 -53.54 5.75
C GLY A 280 -21.85 -52.14 6.32
N THR A 281 -21.63 -51.10 5.51
CA THR A 281 -21.65 -49.69 5.85
C THR A 281 -22.65 -48.97 4.95
N ASP A 282 -23.52 -48.15 5.54
CA ASP A 282 -24.40 -47.24 4.80
C ASP A 282 -23.59 -46.06 4.24
N LEU A 283 -23.02 -46.26 3.06
CA LEU A 283 -22.19 -45.26 2.36
C LEU A 283 -22.93 -43.93 2.11
N HIS A 284 -24.25 -43.99 1.92
CA HIS A 284 -25.03 -42.77 1.75
C HIS A 284 -25.06 -41.99 3.05
N GLN A 285 -25.27 -42.66 4.19
CA GLN A 285 -25.26 -42.02 5.49
C GLN A 285 -23.86 -41.51 5.88
N GLU A 286 -22.78 -42.23 5.54
CA GLU A 286 -21.41 -41.75 5.78
C GLU A 286 -21.07 -40.51 4.94
N MET A 287 -21.36 -40.53 3.63
CA MET A 287 -21.13 -39.35 2.77
C MET A 287 -21.96 -38.16 3.24
N LYS A 288 -23.23 -38.39 3.59
CA LYS A 288 -24.11 -37.36 4.15
C LYS A 288 -23.49 -36.76 5.42
N ALA A 289 -23.02 -37.59 6.35
CA ALA A 289 -22.39 -37.13 7.60
C ALA A 289 -21.10 -36.33 7.34
N ILE A 290 -20.28 -36.73 6.36
CA ILE A 290 -19.09 -35.99 5.94
C ILE A 290 -19.47 -34.60 5.44
N LEU A 291 -20.47 -34.51 4.55
CA LEU A 291 -20.87 -33.24 3.98
C LEU A 291 -21.57 -32.36 5.03
N GLU A 292 -22.39 -32.92 5.93
CA GLU A 292 -23.01 -32.18 7.05
C GLU A 292 -21.92 -31.62 7.98
N ALA A 293 -20.89 -32.41 8.32
CA ALA A 293 -19.75 -31.92 9.09
C ALA A 293 -18.97 -30.80 8.36
N ALA A 294 -18.87 -30.87 7.04
CA ALA A 294 -18.26 -29.82 6.23
C ALA A 294 -19.10 -28.53 6.23
N LEU A 295 -20.43 -28.63 6.19
CA LEU A 295 -21.35 -27.49 6.32
C LEU A 295 -21.25 -26.83 7.69
N ASP A 296 -21.30 -27.61 8.77
CA ASP A 296 -21.17 -27.09 10.13
C ASP A 296 -19.82 -26.37 10.30
N LEU A 297 -18.76 -26.93 9.70
CA LEU A 297 -17.45 -26.29 9.71
C LEU A 297 -17.45 -25.01 8.85
N ASP A 298 -18.01 -25.04 7.65
CA ASP A 298 -18.14 -23.85 6.79
C ASP A 298 -18.88 -22.72 7.52
N GLU A 299 -20.03 -23.01 8.15
CA GLU A 299 -20.76 -22.02 8.96
C GLU A 299 -19.90 -21.45 10.09
N MET A 300 -19.12 -22.30 10.78
CA MET A 300 -18.17 -21.87 11.79
C MET A 300 -17.05 -20.98 11.22
N LEU A 301 -16.50 -21.32 10.05
CA LEU A 301 -15.48 -20.52 9.38
C LEU A 301 -16.03 -19.16 8.96
N MET A 302 -17.25 -19.15 8.39
CA MET A 302 -17.91 -17.97 7.87
C MET A 302 -18.42 -17.02 8.98
N SER A 303 -18.78 -17.57 10.14
CA SER A 303 -19.14 -16.78 11.32
C SER A 303 -17.92 -16.24 12.07
N SER A 304 -16.70 -16.70 11.79
CA SER A 304 -15.51 -16.22 12.50
C SER A 304 -15.11 -14.80 12.11
N LYS A 305 -14.38 -14.12 13.03
CA LYS A 305 -13.74 -12.83 12.74
C LYS A 305 -12.49 -12.95 11.87
N ALA A 306 -11.79 -14.07 11.92
CA ALA A 306 -10.69 -14.36 11.01
C ALA A 306 -11.23 -14.88 9.67
N ILE A 307 -10.48 -14.67 8.59
CA ILE A 307 -10.80 -15.23 7.28
C ILE A 307 -10.14 -16.59 7.16
N PHE A 308 -10.89 -17.59 6.70
CA PHE A 308 -10.38 -18.93 6.49
C PHE A 308 -10.44 -19.33 5.02
N LEU A 309 -9.37 -19.96 4.53
CA LEU A 309 -9.25 -20.42 3.16
C LEU A 309 -8.89 -21.91 3.15
N VAL A 310 -9.70 -22.71 2.46
CA VAL A 310 -9.38 -24.10 2.13
C VAL A 310 -8.54 -24.11 0.86
N ARG A 311 -7.24 -24.35 0.95
CA ARG A 311 -6.33 -24.20 -0.20
C ARG A 311 -5.70 -25.55 -0.55
N TRP A 312 -5.86 -25.99 -1.80
CA TRP A 312 -4.96 -27.00 -2.35
C TRP A 312 -3.61 -26.33 -2.64
N PRO A 313 -2.48 -26.90 -2.18
CA PRO A 313 -1.18 -26.25 -2.34
C PRO A 313 -0.66 -26.31 -3.78
N GLN A 314 -1.36 -27.01 -4.66
CA GLN A 314 -1.04 -27.16 -6.08
C GLN A 314 -2.00 -26.30 -6.91
N ASP A 315 -1.45 -25.34 -7.66
CA ASP A 315 -2.15 -24.76 -8.80
C ASP A 315 -2.13 -25.82 -9.92
N GLY A 316 -3.30 -26.23 -10.40
CA GLY A 316 -3.49 -27.29 -11.41
C GLY A 316 -2.82 -27.05 -12.77
N GLN A 317 -1.94 -26.05 -12.90
CA GLN A 317 -1.19 -25.69 -14.10
C GLN A 317 0.34 -25.74 -13.94
N SER A 318 0.89 -25.88 -12.73
CA SER A 318 2.35 -25.92 -12.56
C SER A 318 2.88 -27.31 -12.92
N LYS A 319 3.66 -27.39 -14.01
CA LYS A 319 4.42 -28.58 -14.42
C LYS A 319 5.58 -28.91 -13.47
N THR A 320 5.80 -28.08 -12.45
CA THR A 320 6.93 -28.22 -11.52
C THR A 320 6.52 -29.14 -10.38
N LEU A 321 7.28 -30.23 -10.20
CA LEU A 321 7.09 -31.14 -9.08
C LEU A 321 7.23 -30.37 -7.75
N GLN A 322 6.18 -30.41 -6.93
CA GLN A 322 6.16 -29.71 -5.66
C GLN A 322 7.02 -30.44 -4.63
N ARG A 323 7.83 -29.69 -3.88
CA ARG A 323 8.68 -30.25 -2.82
C ARG A 323 7.92 -30.27 -1.49
N PHE A 324 8.27 -31.25 -0.67
CA PHE A 324 7.73 -31.38 0.68
C PHE A 324 8.15 -30.18 1.54
N ASP A 325 7.17 -29.48 2.12
CA ASP A 325 7.37 -28.43 3.09
C ASP A 325 6.74 -28.84 4.43
N ALA A 326 7.59 -29.18 5.41
CA ALA A 326 7.16 -29.62 6.73
C ALA A 326 6.34 -28.56 7.50
N ASN A 327 6.39 -27.28 7.12
CA ASN A 327 5.58 -26.24 7.75
C ASN A 327 4.13 -26.26 7.27
N GLN A 328 3.90 -26.68 6.03
CA GLN A 328 2.58 -26.64 5.38
C GLN A 328 1.98 -28.02 5.13
N MET A 329 2.80 -29.07 5.21
CA MET A 329 2.46 -30.42 4.78
C MET A 329 2.79 -31.48 5.84
N GLU A 330 2.01 -32.54 5.84
CA GLU A 330 2.23 -33.77 6.62
C GLU A 330 2.21 -34.97 5.67
N SER A 331 3.27 -35.77 5.67
CA SER A 331 3.38 -36.94 4.79
C SER A 331 2.68 -38.15 5.41
N LEU A 332 1.68 -38.72 4.73
CA LEU A 332 1.02 -39.96 5.16
C LEU A 332 1.63 -41.22 4.56
N ALA A 333 2.36 -41.08 3.44
CA ALA A 333 3.14 -42.15 2.83
C ALA A 333 4.40 -41.57 2.21
N HIS A 334 5.55 -42.23 2.41
CA HIS A 334 6.85 -41.89 1.83
C HIS A 334 7.69 -43.16 1.72
N THR A 335 8.57 -43.26 0.73
CA THR A 335 9.47 -44.42 0.63
C THR A 335 10.83 -44.16 1.27
N ASN A 336 11.24 -42.89 1.35
CA ASN A 336 12.54 -42.47 1.89
C ASN A 336 12.37 -41.48 3.05
N GLU A 337 13.45 -41.27 3.80
CA GLU A 337 13.49 -40.21 4.81
C GLU A 337 13.09 -38.85 4.23
N LEU A 338 12.19 -38.17 4.94
CA LEU A 338 11.64 -36.90 4.49
C LEU A 338 12.68 -35.78 4.60
N SER A 339 12.82 -35.01 3.53
CA SER A 339 13.63 -33.79 3.49
C SER A 339 12.95 -32.72 2.65
N SER A 340 13.48 -31.49 2.68
CA SER A 340 13.02 -30.40 1.81
C SER A 340 13.27 -30.67 0.31
N LYS A 341 14.00 -31.73 -0.04
CA LYS A 341 14.22 -32.19 -1.41
C LYS A 341 13.23 -33.27 -1.84
N THR A 342 12.50 -33.87 -0.90
CA THR A 342 11.53 -34.92 -1.17
C THR A 342 10.42 -34.38 -2.07
N ILE A 343 10.07 -35.14 -3.10
CA ILE A 343 9.04 -34.78 -4.06
C ILE A 343 7.68 -35.26 -3.56
N VAL A 344 6.68 -34.38 -3.62
CA VAL A 344 5.28 -34.72 -3.40
C VAL A 344 4.74 -35.38 -4.66
N ARG A 345 4.22 -36.60 -4.54
CA ARG A 345 3.56 -37.31 -5.64
C ARG A 345 2.17 -36.74 -5.92
N PHE A 346 1.39 -36.52 -4.87
CA PHE A 346 0.08 -35.87 -4.94
C PHE A 346 -0.39 -35.43 -3.55
N PHE A 347 -1.34 -34.49 -3.54
CA PHE A 347 -2.01 -34.05 -2.32
C PHE A 347 -3.18 -34.96 -1.99
N ILE A 348 -3.28 -35.31 -0.71
CA ILE A 348 -4.35 -36.16 -0.16
C ILE A 348 -5.47 -35.28 0.41
N SER A 349 -5.12 -34.18 1.06
CA SER A 349 -6.08 -33.20 1.59
C SER A 349 -5.60 -31.76 1.35
N PRO A 350 -6.52 -30.78 1.30
CA PRO A 350 -6.16 -29.37 1.29
C PRO A 350 -5.65 -28.92 2.65
N MET A 351 -5.00 -27.74 2.70
CA MET A 351 -4.69 -27.07 3.95
C MET A 351 -5.78 -26.08 4.34
N LEU A 352 -5.90 -25.80 5.64
CA LEU A 352 -6.73 -24.73 6.16
C LEU A 352 -5.85 -23.56 6.58
N ILE A 353 -6.07 -22.42 5.95
CA ILE A 353 -5.30 -21.19 6.16
C ILE A 353 -6.17 -20.19 6.89
N LYS A 354 -5.58 -19.49 7.84
CA LYS A 354 -6.21 -18.42 8.61
C LYS A 354 -5.51 -17.10 8.31
N ILE A 355 -6.30 -16.07 8.04
CA ILE A 355 -5.86 -14.69 7.83
C ILE A 355 -6.53 -13.81 8.88
N GLY A 356 -5.72 -13.02 9.60
CA GLY A 356 -6.20 -12.27 10.75
C GLY A 356 -6.44 -13.12 12.00
N ASN A 357 -6.90 -12.48 13.07
CA ASN A 357 -7.11 -13.11 14.37
C ASN A 357 -8.59 -13.13 14.79
N ALA A 358 -8.90 -13.82 15.89
CA ALA A 358 -10.26 -13.98 16.41
C ALA A 358 -10.87 -12.67 16.93
N ASP A 359 -10.08 -11.60 17.03
CA ASP A 359 -10.55 -10.26 17.43
C ASP A 359 -10.88 -9.38 16.21
N GLY A 360 -10.62 -9.86 14.99
CA GLY A 360 -10.86 -9.11 13.75
C GLY A 360 -9.75 -8.12 13.40
N CYS A 361 -8.51 -8.45 13.78
CA CYS A 361 -7.29 -7.67 13.52
C CYS A 361 -6.26 -8.51 12.73
N ASN A 362 -5.14 -7.87 12.34
CA ASN A 362 -3.95 -8.49 11.72
C ASN A 362 -4.22 -9.24 10.40
N TYR A 363 -5.11 -8.72 9.55
CA TYR A 363 -5.45 -9.34 8.26
C TYR A 363 -4.31 -9.32 7.22
N ASP A 364 -3.19 -8.67 7.55
CA ASP A 364 -1.91 -8.71 6.84
C ASP A 364 -1.07 -9.97 7.15
N SER A 365 -1.45 -10.75 8.16
CA SER A 365 -0.79 -12.00 8.54
C SER A 365 -1.58 -13.24 8.10
N GLU A 366 -0.88 -14.21 7.51
CA GLU A 366 -1.38 -15.54 7.16
C GLU A 366 -0.75 -16.61 8.07
N MET A 367 -1.51 -17.62 8.46
CA MET A 367 -1.00 -18.80 9.14
C MET A 367 -1.65 -20.09 8.65
N THR A 368 -0.88 -21.18 8.54
CA THR A 368 -1.41 -22.52 8.31
C THR A 368 -2.02 -23.04 9.61
N LEU A 369 -3.35 -23.14 9.65
CA LEU A 369 -4.08 -23.66 10.80
C LEU A 369 -4.08 -25.20 10.80
N CYS A 370 -4.31 -25.80 9.63
CA CYS A 370 -4.23 -27.24 9.40
C CYS A 370 -3.37 -27.49 8.16
N LYS A 371 -2.38 -28.38 8.28
CA LYS A 371 -1.48 -28.74 7.18
C LYS A 371 -2.22 -29.60 6.16
N ALA A 372 -1.81 -29.50 4.90
CA ALA A 372 -2.24 -30.44 3.86
C ALA A 372 -1.60 -31.80 4.12
N THR A 373 -2.31 -32.89 3.85
CA THR A 373 -1.67 -34.22 3.85
C THR A 373 -1.24 -34.62 2.45
N VAL A 374 -0.09 -35.30 2.34
CA VAL A 374 0.55 -35.64 1.06
C VAL A 374 1.08 -37.06 1.03
N ALA A 375 1.15 -37.62 -0.19
CA ALA A 375 1.97 -38.78 -0.48
C ALA A 375 3.28 -38.31 -1.14
N CYS A 376 4.40 -38.72 -0.57
CA CYS A 376 5.75 -38.38 -1.02
C CYS A 376 6.41 -39.57 -1.73
N GLU A 377 7.45 -39.27 -2.50
CA GLU A 377 8.23 -40.28 -3.21
C GLU A 377 8.94 -41.29 -2.32
#